data_AF-A0A954DWR4-F1
#
_entry.id   AF-A0A954DWR4-F1
#
_cell.length_a   1.000
_cell.length_b   1.000
_cell.length_c   1.000
_cell.angle_alpha   90.00
_cell.angle_beta   90.00
_cell.angle_gamma   90.00
#
_symmetry.space_group_name_H-M   'P 1'
#
loop_
_entity.id
_entity.type
_entity.pdbx_description
1 polymer ?
#
loop_
_entity_poly.entity_id
_entity_poly.type
_entity_poly.pdbx_seq_one_letter_code
_entity_poly.pdbx_strand_id
1 'polypeptide(L)'
;MNQYTEHHASIDRRGNRSASARGAPRKRGSALVFSLMLVGIVTVTGMAMLQLHISRGRRQGQATDNKRAIYIAEAGIAEAYLAVAQGRSGNIASEAEPARFANGVFWVEAEDGDDGQVALRSTGLCRTGRFALSVVVERTFDPIASLGMFGGEEVIIGEGAVVDGYDSRVGQPQDLKTVLGSLLDVRGSARISSNGDVTVESGVSTPTTIHGNVQPGPGHAVIVEPGGTVTGSTLAGDSIVALPDLEMPVLSSAGDVSLSRESMTFPSGEVRYGNVSIPTGKSLTLTGPSTVVLDNLRLPTGSELIIDTTEGVVTLFVGTSLQVAPGAKITNSTLDPVNFVLLVGAQDPVDVDGDGVLDEPVVFSPSGQYAGFVYAPYTDLVIPSDLHLMGGVVGESLTLEPGSRLSFDAALRSTDITLSGLPRLVAWRIVALPDVEIVNLREDPLLSLKRDGITPTKSSDAALEGYVKMEYFDAHGDLQGYSGLATGVDWSDVKSVVRVMWDDDSFVGGEGQEWVRPSRVKSALLEDCR
;
A
#
# COMPACT_ATOMS: atom_id res chain seq x y z
N MET A 1 -39.17 -20.45 -32.55
CA MET A 1 -40.02 -19.72 -31.58
C MET A 1 -39.75 -18.23 -31.82
N ASN A 2 -40.50 -17.43 -32.56
CA ASN A 2 -41.86 -17.51 -33.08
C ASN A 2 -41.91 -17.15 -34.58
N GLN A 3 -42.80 -17.87 -35.28
CA GLN A 3 -43.19 -17.69 -36.68
C GLN A 3 -44.21 -16.54 -36.79
N TYR A 4 -44.15 -15.74 -37.86
CA TYR A 4 -45.28 -14.96 -38.36
C TYR A 4 -45.29 -14.90 -39.90
N THR A 5 -46.02 -15.86 -40.46
CA THR A 5 -47.06 -15.80 -41.50
C THR A 5 -46.92 -14.88 -42.72
N GLU A 6 -46.75 -15.53 -43.88
CA GLU A 6 -47.08 -15.06 -45.23
C GLU A 6 -48.58 -14.77 -45.41
N HIS A 7 -48.92 -13.83 -46.30
CA HIS A 7 -50.23 -13.80 -46.95
C HIS A 7 -50.11 -13.47 -48.45
N HIS A 8 -50.20 -14.52 -49.26
CA HIS A 8 -50.56 -14.49 -50.67
C HIS A 8 -52.02 -14.03 -50.83
N ALA A 9 -52.29 -13.13 -51.77
CA ALA A 9 -53.63 -12.91 -52.31
C ALA A 9 -53.57 -12.66 -53.83
N SER A 10 -53.95 -13.69 -54.57
CA SER A 10 -54.27 -13.68 -56.00
C SER A 10 -55.73 -13.27 -56.20
N ILE A 11 -56.02 -12.21 -56.96
CA ILE A 11 -57.39 -11.95 -57.45
C ILE A 11 -57.39 -11.41 -58.90
N ASP A 12 -58.02 -12.22 -59.74
CA ASP A 12 -58.80 -11.99 -60.96
C ASP A 12 -58.32 -11.12 -62.14
N ARG A 13 -58.04 -11.84 -63.23
CA ARG A 13 -58.28 -11.44 -64.62
C ARG A 13 -59.76 -11.67 -64.98
N ARG A 14 -60.49 -10.59 -65.29
CA ARG A 14 -61.63 -10.47 -66.24
C ARG A 14 -62.01 -8.98 -66.18
N GLY A 15 -62.16 -8.23 -67.26
CA GLY A 15 -62.99 -8.52 -68.41
C GLY A 15 -63.38 -7.16 -69.01
N ASN A 16 -62.88 -6.93 -70.21
CA ASN A 16 -63.45 -6.13 -71.29
C ASN A 16 -64.75 -5.35 -70.99
N ARG A 17 -64.73 -4.02 -71.13
CA ARG A 17 -65.85 -3.23 -71.67
C ARG A 17 -65.36 -1.89 -72.19
N SER A 18 -65.33 -1.82 -73.51
CA SER A 18 -65.36 -0.64 -74.35
C SER A 18 -66.54 0.27 -73.98
N ALA A 19 -66.26 1.54 -73.69
CA ALA A 19 -67.27 2.59 -73.63
C ALA A 19 -66.68 3.92 -74.13
N SER A 20 -67.05 4.22 -75.37
CA SER A 20 -67.41 5.55 -75.91
C SER A 20 -66.63 6.77 -75.41
N ALA A 21 -65.85 7.30 -76.35
CA ALA A 21 -65.43 8.69 -76.41
C ALA A 21 -66.55 9.68 -76.01
N ARG A 22 -66.28 10.50 -75.01
CA ARG A 22 -66.81 11.86 -74.89
C ARG A 22 -65.62 12.75 -74.58
N GLY A 23 -65.41 13.76 -75.43
CA GLY A 23 -64.34 14.73 -75.29
C GLY A 23 -64.45 15.46 -73.95
N ALA A 24 -63.66 15.02 -72.98
CA ALA A 24 -63.46 15.77 -71.75
C ALA A 24 -62.61 17.01 -72.10
N PRO A 25 -63.01 18.21 -71.65
CA PRO A 25 -62.22 19.42 -71.87
C PRO A 25 -60.82 19.19 -71.31
N ARG A 26 -59.80 19.45 -72.13
CA ARG A 26 -58.38 19.36 -71.77
C ARG A 26 -58.10 20.26 -70.56
N LYS A 27 -58.27 19.73 -69.33
CA LYS A 27 -57.78 20.33 -68.07
C LYS A 27 -56.28 20.07 -67.98
N ARG A 28 -55.49 20.73 -68.83
CA ARG A 28 -54.02 20.60 -68.94
C ARG A 28 -53.23 21.27 -67.80
N GLY A 29 -53.82 21.44 -66.61
CA GLY A 29 -53.18 22.16 -65.49
C GLY A 29 -53.09 21.41 -64.16
N SER A 30 -53.96 20.43 -63.86
CA SER A 30 -54.04 19.86 -62.50
C SER A 30 -52.97 18.80 -62.21
N ALA A 31 -52.54 18.02 -63.20
CA ALA A 31 -51.50 17.00 -63.01
C ALA A 31 -50.15 17.61 -62.59
N LEU A 32 -49.82 18.81 -63.10
CA LEU A 32 -48.61 19.54 -62.76
C LEU A 32 -48.62 20.02 -61.31
N VAL A 33 -49.78 20.48 -60.82
CA VAL A 33 -49.96 20.89 -59.42
C VAL A 33 -49.79 19.69 -58.48
N PHE A 34 -50.38 18.54 -58.80
CA PHE A 34 -50.23 17.33 -58.00
C PHE A 34 -48.79 16.80 -58.01
N SER A 35 -48.11 16.79 -59.16
CA SER A 35 -46.69 16.40 -59.21
C SER A 35 -45.80 17.36 -58.41
N LEU A 36 -46.08 18.66 -58.44
CA LEU A 36 -45.32 19.66 -57.69
C LEU A 36 -45.56 19.50 -56.17
N MET A 37 -46.80 19.24 -55.76
CA MET A 37 -47.12 18.94 -54.36
C MET A 37 -46.41 17.66 -53.89
N LEU A 38 -46.40 16.60 -54.69
CA LEU A 38 -45.71 15.35 -54.35
C LEU A 38 -44.20 15.55 -54.23
N VAL A 39 -43.58 16.27 -55.17
CA VAL A 39 -42.16 16.63 -55.08
C VAL A 39 -41.89 17.46 -53.83
N GLY A 40 -42.74 18.45 -53.54
CA GLY A 40 -42.62 19.27 -52.32
C GLY A 40 -42.68 18.44 -51.04
N ILE A 41 -43.61 17.49 -50.94
CA ILE A 41 -43.72 16.58 -49.79
C ILE A 41 -42.46 15.72 -49.64
N VAL A 42 -41.96 15.15 -50.74
CA VAL A 42 -40.73 14.34 -50.73
C VAL A 42 -39.51 15.17 -50.33
N THR A 43 -39.39 16.40 -50.83
CA THR A 43 -38.28 17.31 -50.44
C THR A 43 -38.33 17.66 -48.96
N VAL A 44 -39.49 18.01 -48.41
CA VAL A 44 -39.65 18.32 -46.97
C VAL A 44 -39.35 17.09 -46.11
N THR A 45 -39.83 15.91 -46.51
CA THR A 45 -39.54 14.65 -45.80
C THR A 45 -38.05 14.32 -45.82
N GLY A 46 -37.39 14.50 -46.98
CA GLY A 46 -35.95 14.29 -47.11
C GLY A 46 -35.13 15.24 -46.24
N MET A 47 -35.50 16.52 -46.18
CA MET A 47 -34.86 17.50 -45.28
C MET A 47 -35.06 17.14 -43.80
N ALA A 48 -36.26 16.70 -43.41
CA ALA A 48 -36.55 16.28 -42.04
C ALA A 48 -35.74 15.03 -41.62
N MET A 49 -35.63 14.02 -42.51
CA MET A 49 -34.80 12.84 -42.26
C MET A 49 -33.32 13.21 -42.14
N LEU A 50 -32.82 14.10 -43.00
CA LEU A 50 -31.43 14.58 -42.92
C LEU A 50 -31.16 15.30 -41.59
N GLN A 51 -32.06 16.19 -41.16
CA GLN A 51 -31.94 16.87 -39.86
C GLN A 51 -31.95 15.87 -38.69
N LEU A 52 -32.81 14.86 -38.74
CA LEU A 52 -32.88 13.80 -37.73
C LEU A 52 -31.60 12.95 -37.72
N HIS A 53 -31.03 12.62 -38.87
CA HIS A 53 -29.74 11.93 -38.97
C HIS A 53 -28.59 12.77 -38.40
N ILE A 54 -28.52 14.06 -38.73
CA ILE A 54 -27.52 14.98 -38.18
C ILE A 54 -27.68 15.09 -36.66
N SER A 55 -28.91 15.19 -36.15
CA SER A 55 -29.19 15.23 -34.71
C SER A 55 -28.78 13.94 -34.00
N ARG A 56 -29.11 12.78 -34.56
CA ARG A 56 -28.68 11.46 -34.02
C ARG A 56 -27.17 11.32 -34.03
N GLY A 57 -26.51 11.72 -35.12
CA GLY A 57 -25.05 11.71 -35.23
C GLY A 57 -24.39 12.58 -34.17
N ARG A 58 -24.91 13.80 -33.93
CA ARG A 58 -24.43 14.69 -32.87
C ARG A 58 -24.60 14.09 -31.47
N ARG A 59 -25.77 13.51 -31.18
CA ARG A 59 -26.04 12.85 -29.88
C ARG A 59 -25.16 11.63 -29.65
N GLN A 60 -24.95 10.82 -30.69
CA GLN A 60 -24.05 9.66 -30.62
C GLN A 60 -22.61 10.10 -30.42
N GLY A 61 -22.15 11.12 -31.16
CA GLY A 61 -20.82 11.71 -30.97
C GLY A 61 -20.62 12.22 -29.54
N GLN A 62 -21.58 13.00 -29.02
CA GLN A 62 -21.53 13.51 -27.65
C GLN A 62 -21.54 12.38 -26.61
N ALA A 63 -22.34 11.32 -26.83
CA ALA A 63 -22.35 10.17 -25.94
C ALA A 63 -21.02 9.42 -25.96
N THR A 64 -20.38 9.27 -27.12
CA THR A 64 -19.05 8.68 -27.25
C THR A 64 -17.99 9.53 -26.57
N ASP A 65 -18.02 10.85 -26.79
CA ASP A 65 -17.08 11.78 -26.17
C ASP A 65 -17.23 11.79 -24.64
N ASN A 66 -18.46 11.80 -24.11
CA ASN A 66 -18.72 11.70 -22.67
C ASN A 66 -18.17 10.40 -22.07
N LYS A 67 -18.35 9.26 -22.74
CA LYS A 67 -17.78 7.98 -22.29
C LYS A 67 -16.25 8.01 -22.26
N ARG A 68 -15.63 8.64 -23.26
CA ARG A 68 -14.16 8.81 -23.27
C ARG A 68 -13.68 9.69 -22.13
N ALA A 69 -14.40 10.78 -21.86
CA ALA A 69 -14.09 11.67 -20.73
C ALA A 69 -14.18 10.95 -19.37
N ILE A 70 -15.15 10.02 -19.21
CA ILE A 70 -15.23 9.14 -18.03
C ILE A 70 -13.96 8.29 -17.90
N TYR A 71 -13.57 7.56 -18.94
CA TYR A 71 -12.36 6.72 -18.89
C TYR A 71 -11.07 7.51 -18.64
N ILE A 72 -11.02 8.76 -19.12
CA ILE A 72 -9.88 9.64 -18.88
C ILE A 72 -9.86 10.13 -17.42
N ALA A 73 -11.02 10.42 -16.82
CA ALA A 73 -11.10 10.74 -15.39
C ALA A 73 -10.77 9.51 -14.51
N GLU A 74 -11.21 8.31 -14.89
CA GLU A 74 -10.84 7.06 -14.21
C GLU A 74 -9.33 6.79 -14.27
N ALA A 75 -8.70 7.04 -15.43
CA ALA A 75 -7.24 6.96 -15.55
C ALA A 75 -6.55 7.93 -14.58
N GLY A 76 -7.05 9.16 -14.45
CA GLY A 76 -6.49 10.11 -13.49
C GLY A 76 -6.58 9.63 -12.05
N ILE A 77 -7.72 9.06 -11.63
CA ILE A 77 -7.87 8.48 -10.30
C ILE A 77 -6.92 7.30 -10.08
N ALA A 78 -6.69 6.46 -11.09
CA ALA A 78 -5.75 5.34 -10.96
C ALA A 78 -4.31 5.83 -10.73
N GLU A 79 -3.87 6.87 -11.46
CA GLU A 79 -2.56 7.49 -11.26
C GLU A 79 -2.45 8.13 -9.87
N ALA A 80 -3.48 8.86 -9.45
CA ALA A 80 -3.54 9.50 -8.13
C ALA A 80 -3.55 8.47 -6.98
N TYR A 81 -4.30 7.38 -7.15
CA TYR A 81 -4.34 6.28 -6.20
C TYR A 81 -2.96 5.63 -6.04
N LEU A 82 -2.25 5.39 -7.15
CA LEU A 82 -0.88 4.88 -7.13
C LEU A 82 0.07 5.87 -6.45
N ALA A 83 -0.07 7.17 -6.73
CA ALA A 83 0.72 8.20 -6.09
C ALA A 83 0.51 8.19 -4.56
N VAL A 84 -0.74 8.09 -4.08
CA VAL A 84 -1.02 7.93 -2.63
C VAL A 84 -0.43 6.63 -2.08
N ALA A 85 -0.51 5.52 -2.83
CA ALA A 85 0.09 4.25 -2.45
C ALA A 85 1.63 4.31 -2.30
N GLN A 86 2.27 5.21 -3.06
CA GLN A 86 3.70 5.51 -2.98
C GLN A 86 4.03 6.55 -1.90
N GLY A 87 3.04 6.98 -1.11
CA GLY A 87 3.19 8.01 -0.07
C GLY A 87 3.23 9.44 -0.59
N ARG A 88 2.92 9.67 -1.88
CA ARG A 88 2.77 11.03 -2.45
C ARG A 88 1.39 11.59 -2.10
N SER A 89 1.17 12.87 -2.39
CA SER A 89 -0.10 13.54 -2.08
C SER A 89 -1.31 13.03 -2.89
N GLY A 90 -1.08 12.47 -4.08
CA GLY A 90 -2.15 12.09 -5.02
C GLY A 90 -2.51 13.18 -6.02
N ASN A 91 -1.86 14.35 -5.97
CA ASN A 91 -2.02 15.40 -6.97
C ASN A 91 -1.38 14.98 -8.31
N ILE A 92 -2.15 15.05 -9.39
CA ILE A 92 -1.68 14.72 -10.75
C ILE A 92 -1.98 15.88 -11.69
N ALA A 93 -0.93 16.52 -12.20
CA ALA A 93 -0.99 17.68 -13.08
C ALA A 93 -1.76 18.86 -12.47
N SER A 94 -2.14 19.85 -13.29
CA SER A 94 -3.01 20.94 -12.86
C SER A 94 -4.04 21.27 -13.94
N GLU A 95 -5.02 22.10 -13.60
CA GLU A 95 -5.96 22.65 -14.58
C GLU A 95 -5.23 23.42 -15.70
N ALA A 96 -4.19 24.19 -15.35
CA ALA A 96 -3.42 25.00 -16.28
C ALA A 96 -2.54 24.12 -17.19
N GLU A 97 -1.97 23.06 -16.64
CA GLU A 97 -1.10 22.11 -17.34
C GLU A 97 -1.60 20.68 -17.11
N PRO A 98 -2.65 20.23 -17.82
CA PRO A 98 -3.25 18.94 -17.55
C PRO A 98 -2.43 17.79 -18.16
N ALA A 99 -2.54 16.61 -17.54
CA ALA A 99 -1.96 15.38 -18.03
C ALA A 99 -2.65 14.89 -19.30
N ARG A 100 -1.89 14.37 -20.26
CA ARG A 100 -2.39 13.76 -21.48
C ARG A 100 -2.55 12.26 -21.29
N PHE A 101 -3.74 11.77 -21.63
CA PHE A 101 -4.02 10.35 -21.77
C PHE A 101 -4.80 10.09 -23.05
N ALA A 102 -4.22 9.28 -23.94
CA ALA A 102 -4.76 9.01 -25.28
C ALA A 102 -5.10 10.31 -26.07
N ASN A 103 -6.40 10.51 -26.37
CA ASN A 103 -6.93 11.65 -27.13
C ASN A 103 -7.67 12.66 -26.24
N GLY A 104 -7.31 12.72 -24.96
CA GLY A 104 -7.86 13.70 -24.03
C GLY A 104 -6.85 14.09 -22.96
N VAL A 105 -7.33 14.83 -21.99
CA VAL A 105 -6.53 15.33 -20.87
C VAL A 105 -7.26 15.19 -19.55
N PHE A 106 -6.52 15.07 -18.46
CA PHE A 106 -7.07 15.08 -17.11
C PHE A 106 -6.15 15.80 -16.14
N TRP A 107 -6.67 16.11 -14.95
CA TRP A 107 -5.87 16.43 -13.77
C TRP A 107 -6.58 15.86 -12.54
N VAL A 108 -5.84 15.76 -11.43
CA VAL A 108 -6.35 15.31 -10.14
C VAL A 108 -5.94 16.28 -9.05
N GLU A 109 -6.93 16.73 -8.29
CA GLU A 109 -6.77 17.48 -7.04
C GLU A 109 -6.92 16.50 -5.88
N ALA A 110 -5.94 16.45 -4.98
CA ALA A 110 -5.98 15.69 -3.75
C ALA A 110 -6.19 16.65 -2.57
N GLU A 111 -7.15 16.31 -1.70
CA GLU A 111 -7.45 17.05 -0.48
C GLU A 111 -7.33 16.08 0.71
N ASP A 112 -6.42 16.36 1.64
CA ASP A 112 -6.30 15.57 2.87
C ASP A 112 -7.56 15.78 3.73
N GLY A 113 -8.15 14.68 4.19
CA GLY A 113 -9.27 14.66 5.11
C GLY A 113 -8.83 14.28 6.53
N ASP A 114 -9.81 14.10 7.41
CA ASP A 114 -9.58 13.58 8.76
C ASP A 114 -9.14 12.10 8.72
N ASP A 115 -8.52 11.62 9.81
CA ASP A 115 -8.18 10.20 10.03
C ASP A 115 -7.33 9.55 8.91
N GLY A 116 -6.46 10.32 8.25
CA GLY A 116 -5.57 9.80 7.20
C GLY A 116 -6.29 9.51 5.87
N GLN A 117 -7.48 10.07 5.67
CA GLN A 117 -8.18 10.02 4.39
C GLN A 117 -7.62 11.06 3.40
N VAL A 118 -7.70 10.75 2.10
CA VAL A 118 -7.37 11.66 1.00
C VAL A 118 -8.50 11.60 -0.02
N ALA A 119 -9.10 12.75 -0.32
CA ALA A 119 -10.10 12.90 -1.37
C ALA A 119 -9.41 13.24 -2.69
N LEU A 120 -9.41 12.29 -3.62
CA LEU A 120 -8.87 12.43 -4.98
C LEU A 120 -9.99 12.83 -5.93
N ARG A 121 -9.91 14.01 -6.53
CA ARG A 121 -10.88 14.53 -7.49
C ARG A 121 -10.26 14.63 -8.88
N SER A 122 -10.67 13.74 -9.78
CA SER A 122 -10.22 13.76 -11.17
C SER A 122 -11.22 14.44 -12.10
N THR A 123 -10.73 15.31 -12.98
CA THR A 123 -11.50 15.87 -14.09
C THR A 123 -10.91 15.40 -15.42
N GLY A 124 -11.71 14.72 -16.24
CA GLY A 124 -11.31 14.21 -17.55
C GLY A 124 -12.05 14.90 -18.71
N LEU A 125 -11.30 15.27 -19.76
CA LEU A 125 -11.80 15.99 -20.93
C LEU A 125 -11.41 15.26 -22.23
N CYS A 126 -12.36 15.06 -23.14
CA CYS A 126 -12.09 14.50 -24.47
C CYS A 126 -13.05 15.08 -25.51
N ARG A 127 -12.53 15.85 -26.48
CA ARG A 127 -13.35 16.58 -27.45
C ARG A 127 -14.44 17.39 -26.73
N THR A 128 -15.71 17.12 -27.02
CA THR A 128 -16.85 17.81 -26.38
C THR A 128 -17.27 17.18 -25.04
N GLY A 129 -16.73 16.01 -24.70
CA GLY A 129 -17.05 15.26 -23.49
C GLY A 129 -16.26 15.72 -22.29
N ARG A 130 -16.92 15.70 -21.13
CA ARG A 130 -16.39 16.15 -19.85
C ARG A 130 -16.94 15.27 -18.74
N PHE A 131 -16.11 14.93 -17.78
CA PHE A 131 -16.55 14.21 -16.60
C PHE A 131 -15.65 14.53 -15.42
N ALA A 132 -16.21 14.58 -14.21
CA ALA A 132 -15.45 14.70 -12.99
C ALA A 132 -15.95 13.67 -11.97
N LEU A 133 -15.01 13.05 -11.28
CA LEU A 133 -15.28 12.00 -10.31
C LEU A 133 -14.37 12.21 -9.10
N SER A 134 -14.86 11.87 -7.92
CA SER A 134 -14.11 11.97 -6.67
C SER A 134 -14.12 10.63 -5.96
N VAL A 135 -12.95 10.23 -5.49
CA VAL A 135 -12.70 9.05 -4.69
C VAL A 135 -12.11 9.47 -3.36
N VAL A 136 -12.57 8.90 -2.26
CA VAL A 136 -11.91 9.02 -0.96
C VAL A 136 -11.16 7.72 -0.72
N VAL A 137 -9.85 7.84 -0.58
CA VAL A 137 -8.99 6.75 -0.12
C VAL A 137 -8.60 7.01 1.33
N GLU A 138 -8.40 5.96 2.08
CA GLU A 138 -7.76 6.01 3.39
C GLU A 138 -6.37 5.46 3.24
N ARG A 139 -5.37 6.19 3.76
CA ARG A 139 -4.01 5.69 3.86
C ARG A 139 -3.97 4.61 4.95
N THR A 140 -4.56 3.46 4.66
CA THR A 140 -4.49 2.30 5.55
C THR A 140 -3.09 1.72 5.47
N PHE A 141 -2.21 2.27 6.29
CA PHE A 141 -1.05 1.55 6.76
C PHE A 141 -1.55 0.77 7.98
N ASP A 142 -2.05 -0.44 7.76
CA ASP A 142 -2.06 -1.44 8.82
C ASP A 142 -0.72 -2.18 8.68
N PRO A 143 0.40 -1.62 9.17
CA PRO A 143 1.66 -2.35 9.11
C PRO A 143 1.45 -3.66 9.87
N ILE A 144 2.07 -4.72 9.40
CA ILE A 144 1.97 -6.02 10.07
C ILE A 144 2.51 -5.90 11.51
N ALA A 145 3.43 -4.96 11.73
CA ALA A 145 3.93 -4.60 13.06
C ALA A 145 2.87 -4.00 14.00
N SER A 146 1.75 -3.48 13.49
CA SER A 146 0.62 -3.00 14.31
C SER A 146 -0.16 -4.14 14.99
N LEU A 147 0.01 -5.39 14.54
CA LEU A 147 -0.57 -6.58 15.18
C LEU A 147 0.07 -6.83 16.55
N GLY A 148 1.28 -6.33 16.79
CA GLY A 148 2.01 -6.50 18.04
C GLY A 148 2.58 -7.89 18.19
N MET A 149 2.02 -8.67 19.11
CA MET A 149 2.32 -10.10 19.28
C MET A 149 1.19 -10.89 18.65
N PHE A 150 1.47 -11.59 17.56
CA PHE A 150 0.44 -12.27 16.79
C PHE A 150 0.80 -13.72 16.46
N GLY A 151 -0.12 -14.64 16.74
CA GLY A 151 -0.09 -16.02 16.25
C GLY A 151 -1.21 -16.26 15.23
N GLY A 152 -0.85 -16.64 14.02
CA GLY A 152 -1.76 -17.02 12.94
C GLY A 152 -2.73 -18.15 13.27
N GLU A 153 -2.38 -19.06 14.17
CA GLU A 153 -3.21 -20.19 14.63
C GLU A 153 -3.47 -20.12 16.14
N GLU A 154 -2.43 -20.01 16.96
CA GLU A 154 -2.57 -19.92 18.41
C GLU A 154 -1.48 -19.06 19.07
N VAL A 155 -1.76 -18.61 20.29
CA VAL A 155 -0.76 -17.98 21.16
C VAL A 155 -0.77 -18.66 22.52
N ILE A 156 0.38 -19.16 22.96
CA ILE A 156 0.60 -19.77 24.28
C ILE A 156 1.56 -18.89 25.07
N ILE A 157 1.16 -18.48 26.27
CA ILE A 157 1.95 -17.65 27.17
C ILE A 157 2.26 -18.46 28.42
N GLY A 158 3.52 -18.90 28.54
CA GLY A 158 4.00 -19.74 29.63
C GLY A 158 3.98 -19.05 31.00
N GLU A 159 4.04 -19.88 32.06
CA GLU A 159 3.94 -19.38 33.44
C GLU A 159 4.99 -18.32 33.80
N GLY A 160 4.60 -17.33 34.60
CA GLY A 160 5.50 -16.27 35.05
C GLY A 160 5.97 -15.31 33.97
N ALA A 161 5.46 -15.41 32.74
CA ALA A 161 5.77 -14.46 31.69
C ALA A 161 5.22 -13.07 32.02
N VAL A 162 5.92 -12.04 31.55
CA VAL A 162 5.52 -10.64 31.71
C VAL A 162 5.39 -10.02 30.33
N VAL A 163 4.18 -9.59 30.00
CA VAL A 163 3.89 -8.89 28.76
C VAL A 163 3.40 -7.49 29.07
N ASP A 164 4.08 -6.48 28.53
CA ASP A 164 3.69 -5.08 28.66
C ASP A 164 3.84 -4.33 27.33
N GLY A 165 3.55 -3.03 27.35
CA GLY A 165 3.75 -2.16 26.21
C GLY A 165 4.37 -0.82 26.60
N TYR A 166 5.02 -0.19 25.65
CA TYR A 166 5.63 1.13 25.76
C TYR A 166 5.59 1.85 24.40
N ASP A 167 6.13 3.06 24.34
CA ASP A 167 6.31 3.81 23.09
C ASP A 167 7.76 4.31 23.05
N SER A 168 8.57 3.77 22.15
CA SER A 168 9.99 4.11 22.02
C SER A 168 10.23 5.57 21.68
N ARG A 169 9.24 6.28 21.12
CA ARG A 169 9.30 7.72 20.84
C ARG A 169 9.29 8.55 22.13
N VAL A 170 8.75 8.00 23.22
CA VAL A 170 8.71 8.64 24.55
C VAL A 170 9.93 8.29 25.38
N GLY A 171 10.47 7.08 25.19
CA GLY A 171 11.69 6.61 25.85
C GLY A 171 11.72 5.09 26.00
N GLN A 172 12.83 4.58 26.52
CA GLN A 172 13.03 3.14 26.72
C GLN A 172 12.24 2.64 27.94
N PRO A 173 11.79 1.36 27.96
CA PRO A 173 10.96 0.81 29.05
C PRO A 173 11.59 0.97 30.44
N GLN A 174 12.92 0.86 30.53
CA GLN A 174 13.65 0.92 31.79
C GLN A 174 13.67 2.33 32.39
N ASP A 175 13.69 3.35 31.53
CA ASP A 175 13.73 4.76 31.94
C ASP A 175 12.37 5.21 32.48
N LEU A 176 11.28 4.73 31.87
CA LEU A 176 9.91 5.08 32.24
C LEU A 176 9.55 4.65 33.67
N LYS A 177 10.11 3.52 34.13
CA LYS A 177 9.88 3.00 35.50
C LYS A 177 10.47 3.91 36.59
N THR A 178 11.54 4.65 36.26
CA THR A 178 12.26 5.50 37.22
C THR A 178 11.60 6.88 37.35
N VAL A 179 11.06 7.42 36.25
CA VAL A 179 10.60 8.82 36.19
C VAL A 179 9.19 9.01 36.71
N LEU A 180 8.26 8.09 36.43
CA LEU A 180 6.82 8.33 36.66
C LEU A 180 6.29 7.76 37.98
N GLY A 181 7.10 6.99 38.70
CA GLY A 181 6.63 6.23 39.85
C GLY A 181 5.50 5.26 39.48
N SER A 182 5.03 4.48 40.45
CA SER A 182 3.99 3.46 40.25
C SER A 182 2.60 4.00 39.82
N LEU A 183 2.44 5.31 39.60
CA LEU A 183 1.13 5.97 39.50
C LEU A 183 0.66 6.24 38.06
N LEU A 184 1.55 6.22 37.08
CA LEU A 184 1.19 6.24 35.66
C LEU A 184 1.63 4.92 35.06
N ASP A 185 0.71 3.96 35.11
CA ASP A 185 0.88 2.68 34.43
C ASP A 185 0.78 2.94 32.91
N VAL A 186 1.88 3.46 32.33
CA VAL A 186 2.06 3.60 30.86
C VAL A 186 2.05 2.22 30.18
N ARG A 187 2.00 1.14 30.97
CA ARG A 187 2.03 -0.26 30.55
C ARG A 187 0.77 -0.74 29.82
N GLY A 188 -0.25 0.09 29.59
CA GLY A 188 -1.53 -0.35 29.03
C GLY A 188 -1.56 -0.62 27.51
N SER A 189 -0.43 -0.64 26.81
CA SER A 189 -0.40 -0.71 25.34
C SER A 189 -0.06 -2.08 24.76
N ALA A 190 0.20 -3.11 25.58
CA ALA A 190 0.48 -4.43 25.02
C ALA A 190 -0.69 -4.90 24.16
N ARG A 191 -0.36 -5.48 23.01
CA ARG A 191 -1.32 -6.07 22.09
C ARG A 191 -0.87 -7.48 21.79
N ILE A 192 -1.64 -8.43 22.30
CA ILE A 192 -1.52 -9.84 21.96
C ILE A 192 -2.77 -10.20 21.16
N SER A 193 -2.59 -10.90 20.06
CA SER A 193 -3.70 -11.28 19.19
C SER A 193 -3.45 -12.65 18.56
N SER A 194 -4.52 -13.37 18.23
CA SER A 194 -4.44 -14.62 17.49
C SER A 194 -5.65 -14.79 16.61
N ASN A 195 -5.57 -15.61 15.56
CA ASN A 195 -6.79 -16.08 14.87
C ASN A 195 -7.45 -17.27 15.57
N GLY A 196 -6.76 -17.95 16.51
CA GLY A 196 -7.34 -18.99 17.34
C GLY A 196 -7.42 -18.59 18.80
N ASP A 197 -7.26 -19.59 19.67
CA ASP A 197 -7.29 -19.40 21.12
C ASP A 197 -5.99 -18.76 21.63
N VAL A 198 -6.11 -18.03 22.73
CA VAL A 198 -4.94 -17.53 23.46
C VAL A 198 -4.91 -18.17 24.84
N THR A 199 -3.90 -18.97 25.11
CA THR A 199 -3.70 -19.64 26.40
C THR A 199 -2.70 -18.88 27.24
N VAL A 200 -3.08 -18.52 28.47
CA VAL A 200 -2.24 -17.85 29.45
C VAL A 200 -2.03 -18.82 30.62
N GLU A 201 -0.94 -19.58 30.54
CA GLU A 201 -0.49 -20.45 31.62
C GLU A 201 -0.03 -19.60 32.80
N SER A 202 -0.34 -20.05 34.01
CA SER A 202 0.04 -19.30 35.22
C SER A 202 0.00 -20.17 36.47
N GLY A 203 0.99 -19.97 37.34
CA GLY A 203 1.03 -20.58 38.67
C GLY A 203 0.72 -19.59 39.78
N VAL A 204 0.27 -20.09 40.94
CA VAL A 204 0.08 -19.26 42.16
C VAL A 204 1.42 -18.69 42.67
N SER A 205 2.52 -19.43 42.47
CA SER A 205 3.89 -19.01 42.82
C SER A 205 4.60 -18.21 41.73
N THR A 206 4.11 -18.30 40.50
CA THR A 206 4.72 -17.84 39.25
C THR A 206 3.62 -17.17 38.40
N PRO A 207 3.03 -16.06 38.88
CA PRO A 207 1.91 -15.44 38.21
C PRO A 207 2.34 -14.82 36.88
N THR A 208 1.57 -15.09 35.82
CA THR A 208 1.74 -14.45 34.51
C THR A 208 0.98 -13.12 34.49
N THR A 209 1.64 -12.05 34.05
CA THR A 209 1.05 -10.70 34.04
C THR A 209 1.09 -10.09 32.65
N ILE A 210 -0.08 -9.75 32.12
CA ILE A 210 -0.27 -9.10 30.83
C ILE A 210 -0.89 -7.73 31.04
N HIS A 211 -0.12 -6.69 30.76
CA HIS A 211 -0.56 -5.30 30.80
C HIS A 211 -1.01 -4.86 29.40
N GLY A 212 -2.26 -5.14 29.02
CA GLY A 212 -2.79 -4.79 27.71
C GLY A 212 -3.90 -5.71 27.23
N ASN A 213 -4.23 -5.60 25.94
CA ASN A 213 -5.30 -6.36 25.32
C ASN A 213 -4.81 -7.73 24.83
N VAL A 214 -5.65 -8.74 25.00
CA VAL A 214 -5.44 -10.10 24.50
C VAL A 214 -6.64 -10.47 23.64
N GLN A 215 -6.49 -10.48 22.32
CA GLN A 215 -7.61 -10.60 21.39
C GLN A 215 -7.55 -11.93 20.62
N PRO A 216 -8.36 -12.94 20.97
CA PRO A 216 -8.45 -14.18 20.21
C PRO A 216 -9.24 -13.96 18.91
N GLY A 217 -9.21 -14.93 18.01
CA GLY A 217 -9.92 -14.83 16.73
C GLY A 217 -11.43 -15.00 16.87
N PRO A 218 -12.20 -14.82 15.78
CA PRO A 218 -13.65 -14.94 15.82
C PRO A 218 -14.09 -16.34 16.27
N GLY A 219 -14.85 -16.42 17.35
CA GLY A 219 -15.33 -17.69 17.92
C GLY A 219 -14.35 -18.39 18.87
N HIS A 220 -13.18 -17.79 19.10
CA HIS A 220 -12.16 -18.27 20.03
C HIS A 220 -12.17 -17.51 21.35
N ALA A 221 -11.42 -18.01 22.34
CA ALA A 221 -11.40 -17.48 23.69
C ALA A 221 -9.99 -17.24 24.23
N VAL A 222 -9.90 -16.37 25.24
CA VAL A 222 -8.71 -16.26 26.09
C VAL A 222 -8.90 -17.18 27.28
N ILE A 223 -7.99 -18.14 27.46
CA ILE A 223 -7.97 -19.09 28.58
C ILE A 223 -6.90 -18.63 29.57
N VAL A 224 -7.31 -18.15 30.74
CA VAL A 224 -6.38 -17.68 31.77
C VAL A 224 -6.37 -18.64 32.95
N GLU A 225 -5.23 -19.25 33.24
CA GLU A 225 -5.06 -20.16 34.37
C GLU A 225 -5.02 -19.42 35.73
N PRO A 226 -5.29 -20.10 36.86
CA PRO A 226 -5.28 -19.48 38.18
C PRO A 226 -3.95 -18.79 38.53
N GLY A 227 -4.02 -17.48 38.75
CA GLY A 227 -2.86 -16.62 39.05
C GLY A 227 -2.52 -15.66 37.91
N GLY A 228 -3.00 -15.94 36.70
CA GLY A 228 -2.80 -15.09 35.54
C GLY A 228 -3.61 -13.79 35.65
N THR A 229 -3.05 -12.68 35.20
CA THR A 229 -3.73 -11.38 35.18
C THR A 229 -3.63 -10.75 33.79
N VAL A 230 -4.77 -10.35 33.23
CA VAL A 230 -4.88 -9.54 32.01
C VAL A 230 -5.59 -8.24 32.37
N THR A 231 -4.96 -7.09 32.12
CA THR A 231 -5.56 -5.79 32.50
C THR A 231 -6.46 -5.17 31.43
N GLY A 232 -6.28 -5.55 30.16
CA GLY A 232 -7.06 -5.04 29.03
C GLY A 232 -8.23 -5.93 28.62
N SER A 233 -8.71 -5.69 27.39
CA SER A 233 -9.82 -6.44 26.80
C SER A 233 -9.40 -7.86 26.43
N THR A 234 -10.30 -8.82 26.67
CA THR A 234 -10.22 -10.21 26.19
C THR A 234 -11.27 -10.55 25.14
N LEU A 235 -11.92 -9.53 24.56
CA LEU A 235 -12.95 -9.71 23.53
C LEU A 235 -12.33 -10.29 22.25
N ALA A 236 -13.00 -11.28 21.67
CA ALA A 236 -12.64 -11.85 20.38
C ALA A 236 -12.71 -10.80 19.25
N GLY A 237 -11.85 -10.95 18.25
CA GLY A 237 -11.92 -10.18 17.02
C GLY A 237 -13.16 -10.52 16.18
N ASP A 238 -13.54 -9.57 15.33
CA ASP A 238 -14.71 -9.70 14.44
C ASP A 238 -14.38 -10.44 13.13
N SER A 239 -13.10 -10.53 12.78
CA SER A 239 -12.60 -11.22 11.59
C SER A 239 -11.23 -11.85 11.83
N ILE A 240 -10.94 -12.89 11.06
CA ILE A 240 -9.60 -13.47 10.95
C ILE A 240 -8.66 -12.45 10.28
N VAL A 241 -7.45 -12.33 10.78
CA VAL A 241 -6.36 -11.54 10.20
C VAL A 241 -5.53 -12.46 9.31
N ALA A 242 -5.56 -12.22 8.00
CA ALA A 242 -4.69 -12.92 7.07
C ALA A 242 -3.27 -12.36 7.16
N LEU A 243 -2.29 -13.25 7.33
CA LEU A 243 -0.86 -12.90 7.28
C LEU A 243 -0.42 -12.80 5.82
N PRO A 244 0.09 -11.65 5.34
CA PRO A 244 0.54 -11.51 3.96
C PRO A 244 1.78 -12.34 3.64
N ASP A 245 1.84 -12.91 2.45
CA ASP A 245 3.02 -13.64 2.01
C ASP A 245 4.27 -12.73 1.95
N LEU A 246 5.43 -13.28 2.32
CA LEU A 246 6.69 -12.54 2.26
C LEU A 246 7.27 -12.53 0.84
N GLU A 247 7.31 -11.35 0.20
CA GLU A 247 8.00 -11.16 -1.07
C GLU A 247 9.49 -10.83 -0.84
N MET A 248 10.37 -11.75 -1.24
CA MET A 248 11.83 -11.59 -1.13
C MET A 248 12.38 -10.67 -2.23
N PRO A 249 13.19 -9.64 -1.89
CA PRO A 249 13.83 -8.81 -2.90
C PRO A 249 14.76 -9.60 -3.84
N VAL A 250 14.67 -9.33 -5.15
CA VAL A 250 15.52 -9.98 -6.15
C VAL A 250 16.86 -9.25 -6.27
N LEU A 251 17.83 -9.65 -5.44
CA LEU A 251 19.19 -9.12 -5.44
C LEU A 251 20.19 -10.18 -5.96
N SER A 252 21.28 -9.71 -6.56
CA SER A 252 22.39 -10.59 -6.96
C SER A 252 23.13 -11.09 -5.73
N SER A 253 23.31 -12.41 -5.62
CA SER A 253 24.03 -13.01 -4.51
C SER A 253 25.53 -12.66 -4.57
N ALA A 254 26.08 -12.23 -3.44
CA ALA A 254 27.50 -12.02 -3.21
C ALA A 254 28.22 -13.31 -2.76
N GLY A 255 27.52 -14.45 -2.76
CA GLY A 255 28.02 -15.75 -2.34
C GLY A 255 27.83 -16.05 -0.85
N ASP A 256 28.48 -17.10 -0.39
CA ASP A 256 28.40 -17.55 1.01
C ASP A 256 29.44 -16.82 1.87
N VAL A 257 29.08 -16.56 3.13
CA VAL A 257 29.93 -15.90 4.11
C VAL A 257 30.13 -16.80 5.33
N SER A 258 31.38 -17.18 5.58
CA SER A 258 31.82 -17.77 6.84
C SER A 258 32.86 -16.86 7.47
N LEU A 259 32.59 -16.38 8.69
CA LEU A 259 33.49 -15.44 9.35
C LEU A 259 34.79 -16.14 9.75
N SER A 260 35.89 -15.75 9.11
CA SER A 260 37.25 -16.19 9.49
C SER A 260 37.87 -15.33 10.59
N ARG A 261 37.54 -14.03 10.63
CA ARG A 261 38.01 -13.06 11.63
C ARG A 261 37.12 -13.05 12.89
N GLU A 262 37.58 -12.41 13.96
CA GLU A 262 36.80 -12.24 15.20
C GLU A 262 35.52 -11.45 14.96
N SER A 263 35.60 -10.39 14.14
CA SER A 263 34.44 -9.60 13.73
C SER A 263 34.45 -9.29 12.22
N MET A 264 33.26 -9.07 11.67
CA MET A 264 33.05 -8.61 10.30
C MET A 264 31.92 -7.57 10.30
N THR A 265 31.99 -6.61 9.38
CA THR A 265 30.94 -5.60 9.21
C THR A 265 30.44 -5.62 7.77
N PHE A 266 29.13 -5.73 7.59
CA PHE A 266 28.48 -5.46 6.32
C PHE A 266 28.12 -3.96 6.28
N PRO A 267 28.58 -3.23 5.24
CA PRO A 267 28.29 -1.82 5.13
C PRO A 267 26.79 -1.58 4.84
N SER A 268 26.37 -0.33 4.99
CA SER A 268 25.05 0.14 4.53
C SER A 268 24.83 -0.17 3.05
N GLY A 269 23.58 -0.42 2.66
CA GLY A 269 23.18 -0.71 1.28
C GLY A 269 22.36 -1.98 1.13
N GLU A 270 22.17 -2.41 -0.13
CA GLU A 270 21.40 -3.60 -0.47
C GLU A 270 22.36 -4.73 -0.89
N VAL A 271 22.25 -5.89 -0.25
CA VAL A 271 23.11 -7.03 -0.57
C VAL A 271 22.39 -8.33 -0.29
N ARG A 272 22.63 -9.34 -1.15
CA ARG A 272 22.23 -10.71 -0.88
C ARG A 272 23.43 -11.60 -0.63
N TYR A 273 23.33 -12.48 0.35
CA TYR A 273 24.26 -13.57 0.57
C TYR A 273 23.52 -14.91 0.52
N GLY A 274 24.23 -15.98 0.19
CA GLY A 274 23.70 -17.32 0.32
C GLY A 274 23.66 -17.75 1.79
N ASN A 275 24.61 -18.59 2.16
CA ASN A 275 24.78 -19.06 3.54
C ASN A 275 25.62 -18.09 4.35
N VAL A 276 25.08 -17.59 5.47
CA VAL A 276 25.83 -16.80 6.45
C VAL A 276 25.92 -17.56 7.76
N SER A 277 27.14 -17.93 8.15
CA SER A 277 27.42 -18.61 9.42
C SER A 277 28.39 -17.78 10.26
N ILE A 278 27.97 -17.47 11.48
CA ILE A 278 28.75 -16.71 12.47
C ILE A 278 29.24 -17.69 13.54
N PRO A 279 30.50 -18.17 13.50
CA PRO A 279 30.98 -19.15 14.47
C PRO A 279 30.94 -18.65 15.93
N THR A 280 30.96 -19.57 16.89
CA THR A 280 31.04 -19.26 18.32
C THR A 280 32.17 -18.29 18.64
N GLY A 281 31.86 -17.27 19.44
CA GLY A 281 32.81 -16.24 19.89
C GLY A 281 33.12 -15.16 18.83
N LYS A 282 32.40 -15.14 17.71
CA LYS A 282 32.56 -14.14 16.65
C LYS A 282 31.33 -13.26 16.53
N SER A 283 31.52 -12.09 15.93
CA SER A 283 30.43 -11.14 15.69
C SER A 283 30.33 -10.65 14.24
N LEU A 284 29.09 -10.48 13.76
CA LEU A 284 28.78 -9.82 12.49
C LEU A 284 28.01 -8.54 12.79
N THR A 285 28.44 -7.39 12.25
CA THR A 285 27.72 -6.13 12.35
C THR A 285 27.04 -5.80 11.02
N LEU A 286 25.73 -5.52 11.04
CA LEU A 286 24.98 -4.95 9.92
C LEU A 286 24.78 -3.47 10.18
N THR A 287 25.35 -2.60 9.34
CA THR A 287 25.20 -1.14 9.50
C THR A 287 24.03 -0.62 8.67
N GLY A 288 23.15 0.17 9.29
CA GLY A 288 22.03 0.84 8.65
C GLY A 288 22.44 2.07 7.83
N PRO A 289 21.57 2.56 6.92
CA PRO A 289 20.41 1.86 6.42
C PRO A 289 20.84 0.70 5.51
N SER A 290 20.23 -0.47 5.66
CA SER A 290 20.53 -1.63 4.82
C SER A 290 19.35 -2.57 4.62
N THR A 291 19.33 -3.20 3.44
CA THR A 291 18.44 -4.32 3.10
C THR A 291 19.33 -5.52 2.82
N VAL A 292 19.40 -6.44 3.78
CA VAL A 292 20.23 -7.64 3.68
C VAL A 292 19.34 -8.84 3.45
N VAL A 293 19.59 -9.57 2.36
CA VAL A 293 18.87 -10.81 2.03
C VAL A 293 19.80 -12.00 2.23
N LEU A 294 19.41 -12.93 3.09
CA LEU A 294 20.16 -14.16 3.36
C LEU A 294 19.34 -15.37 2.93
N ASP A 295 19.98 -16.34 2.28
CA ASP A 295 19.31 -17.63 2.04
C ASP A 295 19.27 -18.41 3.36
N ASN A 296 20.40 -18.55 4.06
CA ASN A 296 20.48 -19.20 5.37
C ASN A 296 21.27 -18.36 6.37
N LEU A 297 20.79 -18.29 7.62
CA LEU A 297 21.48 -17.60 8.71
C LEU A 297 21.67 -18.56 9.90
N ARG A 298 22.94 -18.83 10.26
CA ARG A 298 23.29 -19.71 11.40
C ARG A 298 24.11 -18.97 12.46
N LEU A 299 23.58 -18.95 13.67
CA LEU A 299 24.16 -18.39 14.89
C LEU A 299 24.26 -19.50 15.96
N PRO A 300 25.37 -20.24 16.05
CA PRO A 300 25.62 -21.18 17.15
C PRO A 300 25.75 -20.45 18.49
N THR A 301 25.69 -21.19 19.59
CA THR A 301 25.86 -20.65 20.96
C THR A 301 27.12 -19.77 21.07
N GLY A 302 26.96 -18.60 21.68
CA GLY A 302 28.04 -17.63 21.91
C GLY A 302 28.46 -16.82 20.67
N SER A 303 27.74 -16.91 19.55
CA SER A 303 27.86 -15.98 18.43
C SER A 303 27.01 -14.72 18.65
N GLU A 304 27.35 -13.63 17.96
CA GLU A 304 26.61 -12.37 18.08
C GLU A 304 26.38 -11.71 16.71
N LEU A 305 25.12 -11.36 16.43
CA LEU A 305 24.72 -10.51 15.32
C LEU A 305 24.38 -9.12 15.88
N ILE A 306 25.14 -8.11 15.48
CA ILE A 306 24.97 -6.72 15.90
C ILE A 306 24.26 -5.97 14.78
N ILE A 307 23.09 -5.41 15.07
CA ILE A 307 22.34 -4.55 14.17
C ILE A 307 22.64 -3.11 14.57
N ASP A 308 23.46 -2.43 13.77
CA ASP A 308 23.81 -1.04 14.01
C ASP A 308 22.85 -0.11 13.27
N THR A 309 21.81 0.34 13.97
CA THR A 309 20.77 1.20 13.40
C THR A 309 20.98 2.68 13.67
N THR A 310 22.21 3.09 14.04
CA THR A 310 22.53 4.50 14.37
C THR A 310 22.32 5.44 13.19
N GLU A 311 22.58 4.95 11.97
CA GLU A 311 22.52 5.72 10.73
C GLU A 311 21.23 5.45 9.91
N GLY A 312 20.36 4.54 10.36
CA GLY A 312 19.10 4.23 9.68
C GLY A 312 18.59 2.81 9.92
N VAL A 313 17.45 2.48 9.29
CA VAL A 313 16.75 1.21 9.43
C VAL A 313 17.52 0.05 8.80
N VAL A 314 17.58 -1.09 9.49
CA VAL A 314 18.10 -2.35 8.95
C VAL A 314 16.94 -3.31 8.74
N THR A 315 16.77 -3.77 7.51
CA THR A 315 15.82 -4.83 7.15
C THR A 315 16.59 -6.09 6.76
N LEU A 316 16.39 -7.17 7.52
CA LEU A 316 17.04 -8.45 7.33
C LEU A 316 16.01 -9.47 6.85
N PHE A 317 16.15 -9.95 5.62
CA PHE A 317 15.36 -11.04 5.05
C PHE A 317 16.12 -12.36 5.19
N VAL A 318 15.46 -13.41 5.65
CA VAL A 318 15.99 -14.78 5.72
C VAL A 318 15.05 -15.71 4.95
N GLY A 319 15.52 -16.27 3.84
CA GLY A 319 14.67 -16.97 2.87
C GLY A 319 14.40 -18.43 3.19
N THR A 320 15.44 -19.20 3.56
CA THR A 320 15.38 -20.66 3.61
C THR A 320 15.47 -21.22 5.02
N SER A 321 16.45 -20.78 5.82
CA SER A 321 16.49 -21.17 7.24
C SER A 321 17.11 -20.12 8.15
N LEU A 322 16.58 -20.06 9.37
CA LEU A 322 17.07 -19.23 10.46
C LEU A 322 17.39 -20.12 11.66
N GLN A 323 18.67 -20.27 11.97
CA GLN A 323 19.17 -21.13 13.05
C GLN A 323 19.87 -20.28 14.13
N VAL A 324 19.13 -19.88 15.16
CA VAL A 324 19.64 -19.11 16.30
C VAL A 324 19.65 -19.99 17.55
N ALA A 325 20.81 -20.53 17.89
CA ALA A 325 20.96 -21.44 19.01
C ALA A 325 20.89 -20.73 20.37
N PRO A 326 20.49 -21.43 21.46
CA PRO A 326 20.52 -20.91 22.81
C PRO A 326 21.86 -20.27 23.16
N GLY A 327 21.83 -19.06 23.72
CA GLY A 327 23.01 -18.30 24.09
C GLY A 327 23.69 -17.53 22.94
N ALA A 328 23.18 -17.62 21.71
CA ALA A 328 23.50 -16.65 20.67
C ALA A 328 22.77 -15.32 20.93
N LYS A 329 23.29 -14.22 20.38
CA LYS A 329 22.73 -12.88 20.58
C LYS A 329 22.42 -12.20 19.26
N ILE A 330 21.30 -11.48 19.23
CA ILE A 330 20.96 -10.53 18.17
C ILE A 330 20.71 -9.18 18.86
N THR A 331 21.66 -8.27 18.74
CA THR A 331 21.70 -7.02 19.52
C THR A 331 21.46 -5.83 18.59
N ASN A 332 20.43 -5.03 18.85
CA ASN A 332 20.24 -3.74 18.18
C ASN A 332 20.95 -2.64 18.99
N SER A 333 21.90 -1.93 18.37
CA SER A 333 22.78 -0.98 19.04
C SER A 333 22.05 0.20 19.69
N THR A 334 20.90 0.59 19.14
CA THR A 334 20.12 1.73 19.62
C THR A 334 19.00 1.34 20.59
N LEU A 335 18.69 0.04 20.68
CA LEU A 335 17.50 -0.49 21.35
C LEU A 335 16.18 0.12 20.85
N ASP A 336 16.15 0.72 19.66
CA ASP A 336 14.93 1.23 19.01
C ASP A 336 14.34 0.13 18.10
N PRO A 337 13.22 -0.52 18.48
CA PRO A 337 12.63 -1.61 17.70
C PRO A 337 12.15 -1.16 16.32
N VAL A 338 11.84 0.13 16.15
CA VAL A 338 11.36 0.70 14.88
C VAL A 338 12.42 0.58 13.78
N ASN A 339 13.70 0.52 14.13
CA ASN A 339 14.79 0.53 13.16
C ASN A 339 15.37 -0.85 12.82
N PHE A 340 14.82 -1.94 13.37
CA PHE A 340 15.26 -3.28 13.02
C PHE A 340 14.08 -4.19 12.71
N VAL A 341 14.07 -4.72 11.48
CA VAL A 341 13.05 -5.63 10.98
C VAL A 341 13.71 -6.94 10.55
N LEU A 342 13.28 -8.06 11.12
CA LEU A 342 13.65 -9.41 10.73
C LEU A 342 12.46 -10.08 10.05
N LEU A 343 12.60 -10.39 8.76
CA LEU A 343 11.58 -11.03 7.92
C LEU A 343 12.05 -12.42 7.54
N VAL A 344 11.29 -13.45 7.89
CA VAL A 344 11.65 -14.86 7.72
C VAL A 344 10.63 -15.52 6.80
N GLY A 345 11.09 -15.95 5.62
CA GLY A 345 10.30 -16.62 4.59
C GLY A 345 10.46 -18.13 4.56
N ALA A 346 11.17 -18.70 5.54
CA ALA A 346 11.41 -20.13 5.64
C ALA A 346 10.08 -20.89 5.88
N GLN A 347 9.90 -22.02 5.19
CA GLN A 347 8.67 -22.82 5.25
C GLN A 347 9.00 -24.31 5.37
N ASP A 348 9.87 -24.80 4.49
CA ASP A 348 10.21 -26.21 4.40
C ASP A 348 11.46 -26.53 5.23
N PRO A 349 11.49 -27.67 5.94
CA PRO A 349 12.71 -28.21 6.53
C PRO A 349 13.82 -28.39 5.48
N VAL A 350 15.05 -27.98 5.82
CA VAL A 350 16.22 -28.08 4.95
C VAL A 350 17.39 -28.66 5.74
N ASP A 351 18.18 -29.54 5.13
CA ASP A 351 19.44 -30.01 5.69
C ASP A 351 20.51 -28.90 5.53
N VAL A 352 20.68 -28.08 6.57
CA VAL A 352 21.52 -26.87 6.52
C VAL A 352 22.99 -27.22 6.74
N ASP A 353 23.28 -28.30 7.45
CA ASP A 353 24.65 -28.68 7.81
C ASP A 353 25.21 -29.90 7.06
N GLY A 354 24.41 -30.52 6.20
CA GLY A 354 24.80 -31.57 5.27
C GLY A 354 24.95 -32.94 5.93
N ASP A 355 24.35 -33.15 7.10
CA ASP A 355 24.41 -34.42 7.82
C ASP A 355 23.41 -35.48 7.29
N GLY A 356 22.53 -35.08 6.38
CA GLY A 356 21.49 -35.91 5.77
C GLY A 356 20.17 -35.95 6.56
N VAL A 357 20.04 -35.17 7.61
CA VAL A 357 18.81 -34.96 8.40
C VAL A 357 18.24 -33.58 8.07
N LEU A 358 16.93 -33.49 7.90
CA LEU A 358 16.28 -32.20 7.67
C LEU A 358 16.19 -31.44 8.99
N ASP A 359 16.68 -30.19 9.01
CA ASP A 359 16.56 -29.28 10.14
C ASP A 359 15.22 -28.55 10.11
N GLU A 360 14.73 -28.13 11.27
CA GLU A 360 13.59 -27.22 11.37
C GLU A 360 13.90 -25.91 10.64
N PRO A 361 12.97 -25.34 9.84
CA PRO A 361 13.25 -24.15 9.04
C PRO A 361 13.62 -22.93 9.89
N VAL A 362 13.02 -22.78 11.08
CA VAL A 362 13.28 -21.67 12.00
C VAL A 362 13.48 -22.19 13.41
N VAL A 363 14.66 -21.94 13.95
CA VAL A 363 14.97 -22.06 15.38
C VAL A 363 15.35 -20.67 15.87
N PHE A 364 14.51 -20.06 16.70
CA PHE A 364 14.71 -18.70 17.22
C PHE A 364 14.91 -18.72 18.74
N SER A 365 16.13 -19.07 19.19
CA SER A 365 16.46 -19.12 20.62
C SER A 365 17.57 -18.15 21.04
N PRO A 366 17.54 -16.86 20.66
CA PRO A 366 18.52 -15.90 21.16
C PRO A 366 18.33 -15.65 22.67
N SER A 367 19.38 -15.23 23.34
CA SER A 367 19.33 -14.82 24.75
C SER A 367 19.56 -13.32 24.95
N GLY A 368 19.14 -12.79 26.10
CA GLY A 368 19.41 -11.41 26.50
C GLY A 368 18.31 -10.45 26.09
N GLN A 369 18.66 -9.38 25.37
CA GLN A 369 17.71 -8.36 24.92
C GLN A 369 17.67 -8.31 23.40
N TYR A 370 16.47 -8.32 22.84
CA TYR A 370 16.21 -8.14 21.42
C TYR A 370 15.32 -6.91 21.25
N ALA A 371 15.73 -5.93 20.45
CA ALA A 371 14.92 -4.77 20.10
C ALA A 371 14.68 -4.72 18.59
N GLY A 372 13.49 -5.09 18.14
CA GLY A 372 13.14 -5.15 16.73
C GLY A 372 11.77 -5.78 16.49
N PHE A 373 11.39 -5.85 15.22
CA PHE A 373 10.21 -6.57 14.76
C PHE A 373 10.58 -7.90 14.10
N VAL A 374 9.88 -8.99 14.42
CA VAL A 374 10.06 -10.32 13.80
C VAL A 374 8.78 -10.72 13.06
N TYR A 375 8.91 -11.08 11.78
CA TYR A 375 7.80 -11.56 10.95
C TYR A 375 8.18 -12.91 10.34
N ALA A 376 7.51 -13.99 10.75
CA ALA A 376 7.71 -15.36 10.24
C ALA A 376 6.35 -16.05 10.03
N PRO A 377 5.57 -15.69 8.99
CA PRO A 377 4.16 -16.07 8.89
C PRO A 377 3.88 -17.57 8.67
N TYR A 378 4.92 -18.37 8.42
CA TYR A 378 4.81 -19.79 8.10
C TYR A 378 5.59 -20.68 9.07
N THR A 379 5.90 -20.17 10.26
CA THR A 379 6.63 -20.96 11.24
C THR A 379 6.19 -20.63 12.65
N ASP A 380 6.18 -21.67 13.48
CA ASP A 380 6.00 -21.54 14.92
C ASP A 380 7.20 -20.83 15.54
N LEU A 381 6.93 -19.76 16.27
CA LEU A 381 7.95 -19.00 16.98
C LEU A 381 7.89 -19.30 18.47
N VAL A 382 9.04 -19.68 19.04
CA VAL A 382 9.21 -19.86 20.49
C VAL A 382 10.08 -18.72 21.02
N ILE A 383 9.55 -17.94 21.95
CA ILE A 383 10.28 -16.87 22.64
C ILE A 383 10.86 -17.45 23.93
N PRO A 384 12.19 -17.59 24.05
CA PRO A 384 12.78 -18.29 25.17
C PRO A 384 12.70 -17.49 26.47
N SER A 385 12.77 -18.22 27.58
CA SER A 385 12.63 -17.67 28.94
C SER A 385 13.69 -16.63 29.34
N ASP A 386 14.87 -16.67 28.71
CA ASP A 386 15.99 -15.76 28.96
C ASP A 386 16.06 -14.57 27.97
N LEU A 387 15.06 -14.43 27.10
CA LEU A 387 14.93 -13.32 26.18
C LEU A 387 13.93 -12.27 26.68
N HIS A 388 14.37 -11.01 26.67
CA HIS A 388 13.49 -9.85 26.71
C HIS A 388 13.35 -9.28 25.31
N LEU A 389 12.21 -9.53 24.67
CA LEU A 389 11.87 -9.01 23.36
C LEU A 389 11.15 -7.66 23.51
N MET A 390 11.71 -6.62 22.89
CA MET A 390 11.17 -5.26 22.80
C MET A 390 10.81 -4.98 21.34
N GLY A 391 9.54 -4.73 21.04
CA GLY A 391 9.07 -4.54 19.68
C GLY A 391 7.83 -5.37 19.36
N GLY A 392 7.88 -6.21 18.33
CA GLY A 392 6.74 -7.04 17.95
C GLY A 392 7.18 -8.36 17.32
N VAL A 393 6.29 -9.34 17.33
CA VAL A 393 6.56 -10.68 16.80
C VAL A 393 5.28 -11.25 16.19
N VAL A 394 5.41 -11.81 15.00
CA VAL A 394 4.32 -12.44 14.27
C VAL A 394 4.81 -13.78 13.73
N GLY A 395 4.10 -14.84 14.09
CA GLY A 395 4.36 -16.23 13.68
C GLY A 395 3.10 -16.95 13.22
N GLU A 396 3.25 -18.17 12.69
CA GLU A 396 2.13 -19.09 12.46
C GLU A 396 1.50 -19.46 13.80
N SER A 397 2.29 -19.99 14.74
CA SER A 397 1.96 -20.03 16.16
C SER A 397 3.00 -19.26 16.97
N LEU A 398 2.62 -18.79 18.15
CA LEU A 398 3.54 -18.07 19.03
C LEU A 398 3.51 -18.66 20.44
N THR A 399 4.64 -19.18 20.90
CA THR A 399 4.81 -19.69 22.26
C THR A 399 5.81 -18.82 23.01
N LEU A 400 5.41 -18.31 24.17
CA LEU A 400 6.28 -17.64 25.12
C LEU A 400 6.66 -18.64 26.20
N GLU A 401 7.95 -19.00 26.32
CA GLU A 401 8.39 -19.92 27.37
C GLU A 401 8.16 -19.33 28.78
N PRO A 402 8.10 -20.18 29.82
CA PRO A 402 7.95 -19.74 31.21
C PRO A 402 8.99 -18.69 31.63
N GLY A 403 8.51 -17.56 32.16
CA GLY A 403 9.35 -16.47 32.66
C GLY A 403 9.87 -15.51 31.58
N SER A 404 9.53 -15.74 30.30
CA SER A 404 9.87 -14.82 29.20
C SER A 404 9.31 -13.41 29.40
N ARG A 405 9.94 -12.43 28.75
CA ARG A 405 9.52 -11.01 28.86
C ARG A 405 9.32 -10.41 27.49
N LEU A 406 8.18 -9.75 27.31
CA LEU A 406 7.86 -9.10 26.06
C LEU A 406 7.29 -7.70 26.30
N SER A 407 7.84 -6.71 25.61
CA SER A 407 7.41 -5.32 25.67
C SER A 407 7.03 -4.85 24.26
N PHE A 408 5.73 -4.68 24.00
CA PHE A 408 5.25 -4.17 22.71
C PHE A 408 5.61 -2.69 22.54
N ASP A 409 6.18 -2.32 21.40
CA ASP A 409 6.43 -0.93 21.07
C ASP A 409 5.30 -0.34 20.21
N ALA A 410 4.54 0.60 20.79
CA ALA A 410 3.44 1.29 20.11
C ALA A 410 3.89 2.12 18.91
N ALA A 411 5.16 2.54 18.85
CA ALA A 411 5.71 3.26 17.70
C ALA A 411 5.72 2.41 16.42
N LEU A 412 5.69 1.07 16.55
CA LEU A 412 5.58 0.16 15.40
C LEU A 412 4.27 0.32 14.62
N ARG A 413 3.23 0.91 15.22
CA ARG A 413 1.93 1.15 14.54
C ARG A 413 2.01 2.23 13.47
N SER A 414 2.91 3.19 13.64
CA SER A 414 3.13 4.28 12.68
C SER A 414 4.34 4.03 11.78
N THR A 415 4.98 2.86 11.90
CA THR A 415 6.18 2.55 11.11
C THR A 415 5.78 1.86 9.82
N ASP A 416 6.34 2.30 8.70
CA ASP A 416 6.24 1.67 7.37
C ASP A 416 7.03 0.36 7.29
N ILE A 417 6.71 -0.57 8.20
CA ILE A 417 7.07 -1.99 8.10
C ILE A 417 5.95 -2.69 7.32
N THR A 418 5.58 -2.13 6.17
CA THR A 418 4.56 -2.70 5.29
C THR A 418 5.21 -3.53 4.20
N LEU A 419 4.58 -4.66 3.86
CA LEU A 419 4.89 -5.44 2.66
C LEU A 419 4.23 -4.85 1.40
N SER A 420 4.06 -3.52 1.33
CA SER A 420 3.17 -2.78 0.39
C SER A 420 1.71 -2.78 0.84
N GLY A 421 1.27 -1.68 1.47
CA GLY A 421 -0.15 -1.43 1.72
C GLY A 421 -0.72 -0.53 0.63
N LEU A 422 -1.63 -1.05 -0.19
CA LEU A 422 -2.42 -0.20 -1.09
C LEU A 422 -3.44 0.61 -0.25
N PRO A 423 -3.70 1.89 -0.56
CA PRO A 423 -4.71 2.68 0.14
C PRO A 423 -6.09 2.01 0.07
N ARG A 424 -6.86 2.02 1.16
CA ARG A 424 -8.21 1.46 1.15
C ARG A 424 -9.17 2.42 0.47
N LEU A 425 -9.92 1.94 -0.52
CA LEU A 425 -10.99 2.71 -1.14
C LEU A 425 -12.17 2.83 -0.16
N VAL A 426 -12.46 4.03 0.33
CA VAL A 426 -13.56 4.29 1.28
C VAL A 426 -14.86 4.57 0.54
N ALA A 427 -14.83 5.50 -0.42
CA ALA A 427 -16.02 5.95 -1.14
C ALA A 427 -15.68 6.50 -2.53
N TRP A 428 -16.69 6.55 -3.41
CA TRP A 428 -16.59 7.23 -4.70
C TRP A 428 -17.90 7.93 -5.05
N ARG A 429 -17.82 9.03 -5.81
CA ARG A 429 -18.99 9.76 -6.31
C ARG A 429 -18.68 10.53 -7.60
N ILE A 430 -19.71 10.75 -8.41
CA ILE A 430 -19.67 11.73 -9.49
C ILE A 430 -19.77 13.13 -8.86
N VAL A 431 -18.89 14.05 -9.25
CA VAL A 431 -18.90 15.42 -8.74
C VAL A 431 -19.19 16.41 -9.85
N ALA A 432 -19.56 17.64 -9.46
CA ALA A 432 -19.70 18.72 -10.42
C ALA A 432 -18.36 18.99 -11.11
N LEU A 433 -18.44 19.31 -12.40
CA LEU A 433 -17.29 19.81 -13.14
C LEU A 433 -16.79 21.11 -12.48
N PRO A 434 -15.47 21.31 -12.35
CA PRO A 434 -14.93 22.56 -11.83
C PRO A 434 -15.27 23.72 -12.78
N ASP A 435 -15.41 24.93 -12.21
CA ASP A 435 -15.73 26.15 -12.96
C ASP A 435 -14.45 26.77 -13.52
N VAL A 436 -13.97 26.18 -14.61
CA VAL A 436 -12.65 26.46 -15.19
C VAL A 436 -12.75 26.67 -16.70
N GLU A 437 -11.89 27.53 -17.27
CA GLU A 437 -12.06 27.99 -18.66
C GLU A 437 -12.06 26.83 -19.66
N ILE A 438 -11.09 25.91 -19.56
CA ILE A 438 -10.97 24.74 -20.44
C ILE A 438 -12.20 23.81 -20.38
N VAL A 439 -12.87 23.76 -19.22
CA VAL A 439 -14.14 23.05 -19.05
C VAL A 439 -15.27 23.86 -19.67
N ASN A 440 -15.33 25.17 -19.47
CA ASN A 440 -16.44 25.99 -19.93
C ASN A 440 -16.50 26.16 -21.47
N LEU A 441 -15.35 26.13 -22.16
CA LEU A 441 -15.26 26.41 -23.60
C LEU A 441 -16.03 25.44 -24.51
N ARG A 442 -16.28 24.19 -24.09
CA ARG A 442 -16.96 23.18 -24.94
C ARG A 442 -16.25 22.80 -26.24
N GLU A 443 -14.99 23.21 -26.39
CA GLU A 443 -14.10 22.85 -27.48
C GLU A 443 -13.25 21.61 -27.16
N ASP A 444 -12.52 21.09 -28.16
CA ASP A 444 -11.54 20.02 -27.97
C ASP A 444 -10.38 20.54 -27.09
N PRO A 445 -10.13 19.95 -25.91
CA PRO A 445 -9.15 20.47 -24.96
C PRO A 445 -7.74 20.50 -25.55
N LEU A 446 -7.38 19.54 -26.41
CA LEU A 446 -6.05 19.52 -27.03
C LEU A 446 -5.87 20.64 -28.06
N LEU A 447 -6.96 21.04 -28.75
CA LEU A 447 -6.92 22.18 -29.66
C LEU A 447 -6.87 23.50 -28.88
N SER A 448 -7.59 23.61 -27.77
CA SER A 448 -7.54 24.78 -26.89
C SER A 448 -6.13 24.96 -26.32
N LEU A 449 -5.57 23.92 -25.68
CA LEU A 449 -4.23 23.99 -25.10
C LEU A 449 -3.16 24.30 -26.15
N LYS A 450 -3.28 23.72 -27.36
CA LYS A 450 -2.39 24.05 -28.48
C LYS A 450 -2.50 25.50 -28.94
N ARG A 451 -3.71 26.08 -28.93
CA ARG A 451 -3.93 27.51 -29.25
C ARG A 451 -3.25 28.40 -28.21
N ASP A 452 -3.24 27.96 -26.96
CA ASP A 452 -2.68 28.68 -25.83
C ASP A 452 -1.17 28.41 -25.65
N GLY A 453 -0.58 27.58 -26.52
CA GLY A 453 0.85 27.25 -26.52
C GLY A 453 1.27 26.21 -25.48
N ILE A 454 0.30 25.55 -24.84
CA ILE A 454 0.52 24.57 -23.77
C ILE A 454 0.59 23.17 -24.40
N THR A 455 1.65 22.43 -24.07
CA THR A 455 1.78 21.02 -24.44
C THR A 455 1.54 20.16 -23.21
N PRO A 456 0.42 19.42 -23.13
CA PRO A 456 0.10 18.54 -22.02
C PRO A 456 1.22 17.55 -21.71
N THR A 457 1.59 17.43 -20.43
CA THR A 457 2.54 16.44 -19.91
C THR A 457 1.98 15.03 -20.11
N LYS A 458 2.80 14.01 -20.37
CA LYS A 458 2.29 12.63 -20.45
C LYS A 458 1.80 12.18 -19.07
N SER A 459 0.75 11.37 -18.99
CA SER A 459 0.20 10.91 -17.71
C SER A 459 1.22 10.26 -16.79
N SER A 460 2.15 9.46 -17.34
CA SER A 460 3.24 8.82 -16.59
C SER A 460 4.18 9.81 -15.91
N ASP A 461 4.30 11.02 -16.47
CA ASP A 461 5.25 12.05 -16.04
C ASP A 461 4.49 13.21 -15.34
N ALA A 462 3.18 13.07 -15.15
CA ALA A 462 2.31 14.15 -14.72
C ALA A 462 1.98 14.11 -13.23
N ALA A 463 2.40 13.07 -12.50
CA ALA A 463 2.36 13.13 -11.04
C ALA A 463 3.18 14.36 -10.63
N LEU A 464 2.52 15.32 -9.97
CA LEU A 464 3.23 16.52 -9.55
C LEU A 464 4.32 16.07 -8.58
N GLU A 465 5.54 16.52 -8.83
CA GLU A 465 6.60 16.38 -7.85
C GLU A 465 6.16 17.11 -6.59
N GLY A 466 5.83 16.35 -5.55
CA GLY A 466 5.56 16.96 -4.26
C GLY A 466 6.81 17.66 -3.75
N TYR A 467 6.62 18.71 -2.95
CA TYR A 467 7.72 19.17 -2.14
C TYR A 467 8.08 18.04 -1.18
N VAL A 468 9.37 17.79 -1.01
CA VAL A 468 9.89 16.87 -0.01
C VAL A 468 10.62 17.69 1.03
N LYS A 469 10.20 17.51 2.27
CA LYS A 469 11.04 17.76 3.43
C LYS A 469 11.75 16.46 3.72
N MET A 470 13.06 16.42 3.55
CA MET A 470 13.85 15.24 3.85
C MET A 470 14.99 15.57 4.79
N GLU A 471 15.31 14.64 5.67
CA GLU A 471 16.58 14.62 6.36
C GLU A 471 17.39 13.43 5.86
N TYR A 472 18.66 13.68 5.59
CA TYR A 472 19.54 12.72 4.97
C TYR A 472 20.97 12.95 5.44
N PHE A 473 21.78 11.91 5.44
CA PHE A 473 23.22 12.04 5.57
C PHE A 473 23.83 12.32 4.20
N ASP A 474 24.68 13.32 4.13
CA ASP A 474 25.40 13.65 2.91
C ASP A 474 26.58 12.68 2.63
N ALA A 475 27.32 12.89 1.53
CA ALA A 475 28.46 12.06 1.16
C ALA A 475 29.60 12.06 2.20
N HIS A 476 29.66 13.07 3.07
CA HIS A 476 30.61 13.18 4.18
C HIS A 476 30.08 12.53 5.46
N GLY A 477 28.80 12.18 5.50
CA GLY A 477 28.12 11.60 6.65
C GLY A 477 27.54 12.65 7.60
N ASP A 478 27.44 13.91 7.19
CA ASP A 478 26.80 14.95 8.00
C ASP A 478 25.28 14.95 7.76
N LEU A 479 24.48 15.11 8.83
CA LEU A 479 23.03 15.18 8.74
C LEU A 479 22.61 16.52 8.13
N GLN A 480 21.99 16.47 6.95
CA GLN A 480 21.44 17.60 6.23
C GLN A 480 19.91 17.55 6.22
N GLY A 481 19.29 18.72 6.09
CA GLY A 481 17.88 18.87 5.81
C GLY A 481 17.67 19.50 4.44
N TYR A 482 16.74 18.97 3.66
CA TYR A 482 16.29 19.55 2.41
C TYR A 482 14.79 19.81 2.48
N SER A 483 14.35 20.93 1.90
CA SER A 483 12.95 21.28 1.75
C SER A 483 12.80 21.93 0.38
N GLY A 484 12.11 21.25 -0.54
CA GLY A 484 11.99 21.69 -1.93
C GLY A 484 11.39 20.59 -2.79
N LEU A 485 11.37 20.75 -4.11
CA LEU A 485 10.88 19.72 -5.03
C LEU A 485 11.75 18.45 -4.99
N ALA A 486 11.16 17.28 -5.16
CA ALA A 486 11.90 16.01 -5.16
C ALA A 486 13.03 15.95 -6.20
N THR A 487 12.90 16.57 -7.38
CA THR A 487 14.02 16.67 -8.35
C THR A 487 15.09 17.68 -7.99
N GLY A 488 14.79 18.62 -7.10
CA GLY A 488 15.78 19.57 -6.61
C GLY A 488 16.74 18.94 -5.59
N VAL A 489 16.51 17.68 -5.20
CA VAL A 489 17.41 16.89 -4.39
C VAL A 489 18.65 16.51 -5.20
N ASP A 490 19.83 16.96 -4.77
CA ASP A 490 21.09 16.46 -5.32
C ASP A 490 21.38 15.05 -4.77
N TRP A 491 20.83 14.04 -5.43
CA TRP A 491 21.02 12.63 -5.06
C TRP A 491 22.48 12.17 -5.08
N SER A 492 23.39 12.92 -5.72
CA SER A 492 24.82 12.62 -5.69
C SER A 492 25.47 12.97 -4.34
N ASP A 493 24.86 13.91 -3.61
CA ASP A 493 25.27 14.28 -2.25
C ASP A 493 24.56 13.41 -1.20
N VAL A 494 23.44 12.76 -1.51
CA VAL A 494 22.67 11.93 -0.56
C VAL A 494 23.30 10.53 -0.37
N LYS A 495 23.95 10.30 0.76
CA LYS A 495 24.43 8.97 1.19
C LYS A 495 23.26 8.09 1.64
N SER A 496 22.48 8.54 2.63
CA SER A 496 21.33 7.83 3.18
C SER A 496 20.21 8.79 3.54
N VAL A 497 18.96 8.46 3.21
CA VAL A 497 17.79 9.23 3.65
C VAL A 497 17.36 8.70 5.03
N VAL A 498 17.24 9.60 6.00
CA VAL A 498 16.79 9.30 7.37
C VAL A 498 15.27 9.34 7.45
N ARG A 499 14.67 10.43 6.95
CA ARG A 499 13.21 10.62 6.89
C ARG A 499 12.82 11.45 5.67
N VAL A 500 11.63 11.18 5.13
CA VAL A 500 11.05 11.94 4.03
C VAL A 500 9.62 12.26 4.38
N MET A 501 9.22 13.49 4.16
CA MET A 501 7.84 13.94 4.27
C MET A 501 7.51 14.66 2.98
N TRP A 502 6.50 14.18 2.28
CA TRP A 502 5.94 14.89 1.15
C TRP A 502 5.08 16.01 1.70
N ASP A 503 5.57 17.24 1.57
CA ASP A 503 4.85 18.47 1.87
C ASP A 503 4.25 18.96 0.56
N ASP A 504 2.97 19.30 0.50
CA ASP A 504 2.45 20.03 -0.65
C ASP A 504 2.35 21.49 -0.21
N ASP A 505 3.37 22.28 -0.57
CA ASP A 505 3.61 23.69 -0.21
C ASP A 505 2.48 24.66 -0.64
N SER A 506 1.39 24.12 -1.19
CA SER A 506 0.14 24.84 -1.44
C SER A 506 -0.64 25.20 -0.17
N PHE A 507 -0.34 24.59 0.98
CA PHE A 507 -0.97 24.91 2.27
C PHE A 507 -0.06 25.74 3.18
N VAL A 508 -0.05 27.06 2.96
CA VAL A 508 0.49 28.04 3.91
C VAL A 508 -0.41 28.09 5.15
N GLY A 509 -0.22 27.18 6.13
CA GLY A 509 -0.82 27.34 7.46
C GLY A 509 -1.15 26.09 8.30
N GLY A 510 -0.82 24.86 7.86
CA GLY A 510 -1.09 23.65 8.64
C GLY A 510 0.09 23.21 9.51
N GLU A 511 0.13 23.59 10.79
CA GLU A 511 1.01 22.93 11.77
C GLU A 511 0.40 21.57 12.14
N GLY A 512 1.01 20.45 11.72
CA GLY A 512 0.58 19.12 12.23
C GLY A 512 0.85 17.87 11.40
N GLN A 513 1.55 17.92 10.26
CA GLN A 513 1.84 16.68 9.51
C GLN A 513 2.96 15.84 10.16
N GLU A 514 2.74 14.54 10.27
CA GLU A 514 3.65 13.56 10.88
C GLU A 514 4.69 13.09 9.85
N TRP A 515 5.97 13.03 10.26
CA TRP A 515 7.07 12.60 9.40
C TRP A 515 6.96 11.11 9.07
N VAL A 516 7.12 10.76 7.80
CA VAL A 516 7.15 9.36 7.34
C VAL A 516 8.60 8.87 7.24
N ARG A 517 8.88 7.64 7.68
CA ARG A 517 10.23 7.02 7.57
C ARG A 517 10.30 6.19 6.30
N PRO A 518 11.20 6.50 5.36
CA PRO A 518 11.21 5.83 4.06
C PRO A 518 11.97 4.51 4.11
N SER A 519 11.25 3.39 4.03
CA SER A 519 11.89 2.07 3.84
C SER A 519 12.32 1.79 2.39
N ARG A 520 11.86 2.57 1.38
CA ARG A 520 12.15 2.35 -0.06
C ARG A 520 12.35 3.60 -0.95
N VAL A 521 12.55 4.79 -0.38
CA VAL A 521 12.49 6.05 -1.18
C VAL A 521 13.67 6.25 -2.13
N LYS A 522 14.87 5.72 -1.83
CA LYS A 522 16.02 5.90 -2.72
C LYS A 522 15.83 5.16 -4.07
N SER A 523 15.27 3.95 -4.07
CA SER A 523 15.00 3.17 -5.28
C SER A 523 13.82 3.72 -6.07
N ALA A 524 12.71 4.08 -5.40
CA ALA A 524 11.55 4.67 -6.06
C ALA A 524 11.82 6.07 -6.68
N LEU A 525 12.69 6.89 -6.07
CA LEU A 525 13.04 8.21 -6.61
C LEU A 525 14.16 8.15 -7.68
N LEU A 526 15.08 7.19 -7.60
CA LEU A 526 16.11 7.01 -8.63
C LEU A 526 15.55 6.41 -9.94
N GLU A 527 14.47 5.64 -9.88
CA GLU A 527 13.78 5.12 -11.08
C GLU A 527 12.96 6.21 -11.80
N ASP A 528 12.41 7.19 -11.08
CA ASP A 528 11.64 8.30 -11.69
C ASP A 528 12.51 9.46 -12.19
N CYS A 529 13.73 9.64 -11.65
CA CYS A 529 14.67 10.67 -12.11
C CYS A 529 15.56 10.24 -13.30
N ARG A 530 15.45 9.00 -13.78
CA ARG A 530 16.17 8.48 -14.96
C ARG A 530 15.23 8.26 -16.14
#